data_AF-A0AA40LHX9-F1
#
_entry.id   AF-A0AA40LHX9-F1
#
_cell.length_a   1.000
_cell.length_b   1.000
_cell.length_c   1.000
_cell.angle_alpha   90.00
_cell.angle_beta   90.00
_cell.angle_gamma   90.00
#
_symmetry.space_group_name_H-M   'P 1'
#
loop_
_entity.id
_entity.type
_entity.pdbx_description
1 polymer ?
#
loop_
_entity_poly.entity_id
_entity_poly.type
_entity_poly.pdbx_seq_one_letter_code
_entity_poly.pdbx_strand_id
1 'polypeptide(L)'
;MKEVGKHRKNPCTSNILFFLEDVLAFPDFVIENGSPVLENVSEHTRVAIITVPASPSASLMGDPVIINADPVVHPFVLSRRSSHQWELLTTGVPKLDFETVPLYSLVIYAKDSQGATASQTILIQIADVNEPPTFRGALAQRDQGTELSSWGKKGPLGPKCGFCVLGPLCSHRVMAVGERRRIMLTKRMLKG
;
A
#
# COMPACT_ATOMS: atom_id res chain seq x y z
N MET A 1 90.15 -9.55 -8.53
CA MET A 1 89.00 -10.14 -9.25
C MET A 1 88.04 -10.74 -8.22
N LYS A 2 86.87 -10.12 -8.05
CA LYS A 2 85.64 -10.75 -7.53
C LYS A 2 84.45 -9.90 -7.99
N GLU A 3 83.47 -10.59 -8.53
CA GLU A 3 82.37 -10.08 -9.36
C GLU A 3 81.44 -9.08 -8.67
N VAL A 4 80.96 -8.15 -9.48
CA VAL A 4 79.87 -7.21 -9.21
C VAL A 4 78.54 -7.99 -9.14
N GLY A 5 77.95 -8.03 -7.94
CA GLY A 5 76.62 -8.59 -7.70
C GLY A 5 75.51 -7.71 -8.26
N LYS A 6 74.84 -8.24 -9.28
CA LYS A 6 73.73 -7.69 -10.06
C LYS A 6 72.51 -7.35 -9.18
N HIS A 7 72.17 -6.06 -9.08
CA HIS A 7 70.91 -5.56 -8.51
C HIS A 7 69.71 -6.11 -9.29
N ARG A 8 68.96 -7.05 -8.70
CA ARG A 8 67.61 -7.39 -9.18
C ARG A 8 66.66 -6.30 -8.65
N LYS A 9 66.07 -5.52 -9.57
CA LYS A 9 64.90 -4.69 -9.27
C LYS A 9 63.69 -5.63 -9.23
N ASN A 10 63.07 -5.76 -8.06
CA ASN A 10 61.83 -6.50 -7.89
C ASN A 10 60.70 -5.47 -7.97
N PRO A 11 59.85 -5.44 -9.01
CA PRO A 11 58.64 -4.65 -8.99
C PRO A 11 57.56 -5.52 -8.34
N CYS A 12 57.67 -5.75 -7.03
CA CYS A 12 56.50 -6.15 -6.27
C CYS A 12 55.85 -4.84 -5.87
N THR A 13 54.95 -4.36 -6.72
CA THR A 13 53.95 -3.36 -6.40
C THR A 13 53.27 -3.84 -5.12
N SER A 14 53.74 -3.34 -3.99
CA SER A 14 53.06 -3.51 -2.73
C SER A 14 51.79 -2.70 -2.91
N ASN A 15 50.70 -3.40 -3.24
CA ASN A 15 49.36 -2.90 -2.98
C ASN A 15 49.32 -2.74 -1.46
N ILE A 16 49.78 -1.58 -1.01
CA ILE A 16 49.46 -1.04 0.29
C ILE A 16 47.94 -0.93 0.24
N LEU A 17 47.26 -1.95 0.78
CA LEU A 17 45.90 -1.79 1.20
C LEU A 17 45.99 -0.82 2.36
N PHE A 18 46.00 0.48 2.04
CA PHE A 18 45.57 1.48 3.00
C PHE A 18 44.16 1.05 3.36
N PHE A 19 44.00 0.40 4.50
CA PHE A 19 42.84 0.68 5.30
C PHE A 19 42.95 2.16 5.59
N LEU A 20 42.39 2.99 4.71
CA LEU A 20 41.93 4.30 5.15
C LEU A 20 40.93 3.95 6.23
N GLU A 21 41.36 4.09 7.49
CA GLU A 21 40.51 4.05 8.68
C GLU A 21 39.43 5.18 8.66
N ASP A 22 39.23 5.85 7.52
CA ASP A 22 38.28 6.92 7.25
C ASP A 22 37.48 6.70 5.96
N VAL A 23 37.02 5.47 5.68
CA VAL A 23 35.78 5.32 4.89
C VAL A 23 34.66 5.07 5.88
N LEU A 24 34.21 6.15 6.52
CA LEU A 24 32.91 6.22 7.18
C LEU A 24 31.83 6.00 6.13
N ALA A 25 31.63 4.75 5.73
CA ALA A 25 30.46 4.34 5.00
C ALA A 25 29.28 4.50 5.97
N PHE A 26 28.49 5.52 5.73
CA PHE A 26 27.22 5.71 6.40
C PHE A 26 26.32 4.48 6.24
N PRO A 27 25.37 4.27 7.16
CA PRO A 27 24.71 3.01 7.39
C PRO A 27 23.69 2.75 6.30
N ASP A 28 23.70 1.54 5.73
CA ASP A 28 22.47 1.01 5.19
C ASP A 28 21.46 0.93 6.34
N PHE A 29 20.31 1.58 6.15
CA PHE A 29 19.19 1.43 7.08
C PHE A 29 18.76 -0.03 7.07
N VAL A 30 18.57 -0.60 8.25
CA VAL A 30 17.89 -1.89 8.35
C VAL A 30 16.41 -1.58 8.56
N ILE A 31 15.62 -1.82 7.53
CA ILE A 31 14.16 -1.71 7.58
C ILE A 31 13.57 -3.10 7.66
N GLU A 32 12.85 -3.34 8.75
CA GLU A 32 12.05 -4.54 8.93
C GLU A 32 10.59 -4.15 8.70
N ASN A 33 10.14 -4.33 7.45
CA ASN A 33 8.73 -4.17 7.12
C ASN A 33 7.91 -5.32 7.72
N GLY A 34 6.78 -4.98 8.35
CA GLY A 34 5.80 -5.97 8.77
C GLY A 34 5.01 -6.55 7.60
N SER A 35 3.95 -7.30 7.94
CA SER A 35 2.91 -7.68 6.97
C SER A 35 2.24 -6.44 6.36
N PRO A 36 1.60 -6.56 5.19
CA PRO A 36 0.77 -5.49 4.63
C PRO A 36 -0.20 -4.91 5.66
N VAL A 37 -0.36 -3.59 5.64
CA VAL A 37 -1.16 -2.85 6.61
C VAL A 37 -2.61 -2.88 6.17
N LEU A 38 -3.51 -3.40 7.01
CA LEU A 38 -4.95 -3.38 6.71
C LEU A 38 -5.46 -1.94 6.64
N GLU A 39 -6.35 -1.64 5.69
CA GLU A 39 -6.88 -0.29 5.51
C GLU A 39 -7.72 0.21 6.70
N ASN A 40 -8.33 -0.71 7.46
CA ASN A 40 -9.13 -0.39 8.63
C ASN A 40 -8.36 -0.43 9.95
N VAL A 41 -7.02 -0.49 9.88
CA VAL A 41 -6.16 -0.56 11.06
C VAL A 41 -6.38 0.65 11.98
N SER A 42 -6.30 0.44 13.29
CA SER A 42 -6.36 1.55 14.24
C SER A 42 -5.13 2.46 14.09
N GLU A 43 -5.29 3.71 14.52
CA GLU A 43 -4.17 4.61 14.74
C GLU A 43 -3.13 4.01 15.70
N HIS A 44 -1.91 4.53 15.63
CA HIS A 44 -0.75 4.13 16.41
C HIS A 44 -0.34 2.66 16.23
N THR A 45 -0.71 2.05 15.11
CA THR A 45 -0.30 0.68 14.78
C THR A 45 1.07 0.69 14.13
N ARG A 46 1.93 -0.23 14.55
CA ARG A 46 3.30 -0.38 14.04
C ARG A 46 3.30 -1.04 12.67
N VAL A 47 3.86 -0.32 11.70
CA VAL A 47 3.99 -0.72 10.29
C VAL A 47 5.36 -1.34 10.03
N ALA A 48 6.42 -0.72 10.55
CA ALA A 48 7.80 -1.15 10.33
C ALA A 48 8.69 -0.74 11.50
N ILE A 49 9.84 -1.41 11.61
CA ILE A 49 10.93 -1.03 12.49
C ILE A 49 12.08 -0.52 11.63
N ILE A 50 12.60 0.65 12.00
CA ILE A 50 13.75 1.28 11.35
C ILE A 50 14.90 1.25 12.33
N THR A 51 15.99 0.58 11.95
CA THR A 51 17.25 0.62 12.69
C THR A 51 18.26 1.40 11.88
N VAL A 52 18.85 2.43 12.50
CA VAL A 52 19.89 3.26 11.90
C VAL A 52 21.21 2.91 12.59
N PRO A 53 22.06 2.08 11.95
CA PRO A 53 23.39 1.82 12.50
C PRO A 53 24.17 3.12 12.66
N ALA A 54 24.95 3.22 13.73
CA ALA A 54 25.90 4.30 13.92
C ALA A 54 27.28 3.70 14.22
N SER A 55 28.33 4.33 13.73
CA SER A 55 29.69 3.97 14.09
C SER A 55 29.90 4.18 15.60
N PRO A 56 30.77 3.42 16.28
CA PRO A 56 31.02 3.58 17.72
C PRO A 56 31.47 4.98 18.13
N SER A 57 32.12 5.69 17.21
CA SER A 57 32.64 7.05 17.40
C SER A 57 31.70 8.14 16.90
N ALA A 58 30.52 7.78 16.39
CA ALA A 58 29.53 8.69 15.83
C ALA A 58 28.20 8.56 16.58
N SER A 59 27.48 9.66 16.70
CA SER A 59 26.11 9.68 17.21
C SER A 59 25.19 10.35 16.21
N LEU A 60 23.94 9.92 16.16
CA LEU A 60 22.97 10.51 15.24
C LEU A 60 22.69 11.96 15.63
N MET A 61 22.77 12.85 14.65
CA MET A 61 22.40 14.25 14.78
C MET A 61 20.89 14.37 14.64
N GLY A 62 20.19 14.13 15.75
CA GLY A 62 18.73 14.17 15.81
C GLY A 62 18.06 12.86 15.39
N ASP A 63 16.74 12.93 15.24
CA ASP A 63 15.93 11.79 14.83
C ASP A 63 15.84 11.73 13.29
N PRO A 64 15.77 10.52 12.68
CA PRO A 64 15.50 10.37 11.26
C PRO A 64 14.18 11.03 10.88
N VAL A 65 14.13 11.53 9.65
CA VAL A 65 12.98 12.27 9.12
C VAL A 65 12.54 11.70 7.78
N ILE A 66 11.24 11.81 7.50
CA ILE A 66 10.68 11.52 6.18
C ILE A 66 10.90 12.75 5.31
N ILE A 67 11.75 12.64 4.29
CA ILE A 67 12.11 13.77 3.41
C ILE A 67 11.31 13.79 2.11
N ASN A 68 10.75 12.65 1.71
CA ASN A 68 9.87 12.54 0.56
C ASN A 68 8.86 11.41 0.78
N ALA A 69 7.66 11.59 0.26
CA ALA A 69 6.61 10.59 0.31
C ALA A 69 5.79 10.62 -0.98
N ASP A 70 5.37 9.45 -1.43
CA ASP A 70 4.41 9.25 -2.50
C ASP A 70 3.33 8.28 -2.06
N PRO A 71 2.06 8.71 -1.95
CA PRO A 71 1.59 10.11 -2.09
C PRO A 71 2.16 11.06 -1.03
N VAL A 72 2.19 12.36 -1.35
CA VAL A 72 2.74 13.42 -0.49
C VAL A 72 2.01 13.51 0.85
N VAL A 73 0.69 13.30 0.86
CA VAL A 73 -0.11 13.23 2.08
C VAL A 73 -0.22 11.78 2.48
N HIS A 74 0.27 11.43 3.67
CA HIS A 74 0.30 10.06 4.17
C HIS A 74 0.07 10.00 5.69
N PRO A 75 -0.48 8.89 6.23
CA PRO A 75 -0.80 8.76 7.65
C PRO A 75 0.31 8.05 8.45
N PHE A 76 1.57 8.38 8.20
CA PHE A 76 2.69 7.69 8.84
C PHE A 76 3.60 8.65 9.59
N VAL A 77 4.02 8.24 10.78
CA VAL A 77 4.90 9.01 11.65
C VAL A 77 6.00 8.12 12.21
N LEU A 78 7.20 8.67 12.32
CA LEU A 78 8.30 8.02 13.03
C LEU A 78 8.18 8.28 14.52
N SER A 79 8.31 7.23 15.32
CA SER A 79 8.33 7.29 16.78
C SER A 79 9.62 6.68 17.30
N ARG A 80 10.34 7.42 18.14
CA ARG A 80 11.63 6.97 18.68
C ARG A 80 11.44 5.89 19.73
N ARG A 81 12.05 4.72 19.53
CA ARG A 81 12.12 3.67 20.56
C ARG A 81 13.36 3.78 21.43
N SER A 82 14.50 3.98 20.79
CA SER A 82 15.82 3.98 21.42
C SER A 82 16.76 4.94 20.70
N SER A 83 18.05 4.90 21.01
CA SER A 83 19.04 5.78 20.38
C SER A 83 19.23 5.49 18.89
N HIS A 84 19.00 4.26 18.43
CA HIS A 84 19.28 3.78 17.06
C HIS A 84 18.09 3.05 16.43
N GLN A 85 16.92 3.07 17.07
CA GLN A 85 15.73 2.36 16.61
C GLN A 85 14.48 3.23 16.69
N TRP A 86 13.71 3.22 15.61
CA TRP A 86 12.43 3.91 15.45
C TRP A 86 11.35 2.94 14.98
N GLU A 87 10.12 3.27 15.30
CA GLU A 87 8.92 2.62 14.78
C GLU A 87 8.23 3.55 13.81
N LEU A 88 7.78 3.01 12.68
CA LEU A 88 6.83 3.69 11.82
C LEU A 88 5.42 3.34 12.27
N LEU A 89 4.65 4.33 12.70
CA LEU A 89 3.30 4.17 13.21
C LEU A 89 2.28 4.81 12.28
N THR A 90 1.06 4.28 12.29
CA THR A 90 -0.10 4.92 11.65
C THR A 90 -0.62 6.09 12.49
N THR A 91 -1.07 7.17 11.87
CA THR A 91 -1.76 8.29 12.55
C THR A 91 -3.28 8.20 12.43
N GLY A 92 -3.79 7.40 11.49
CA GLY A 92 -5.21 7.30 11.15
C GLY A 92 -5.74 8.47 10.29
N VAL A 93 -4.90 9.47 9.98
CA VAL A 93 -5.28 10.64 9.16
C VAL A 93 -4.19 10.94 8.12
N PRO A 94 -4.51 10.90 6.80
CA PRO A 94 -5.78 10.45 6.22
C PRO A 94 -6.05 8.96 6.52
N LYS A 95 -7.31 8.53 6.42
CA LYS A 95 -7.62 7.10 6.52
C LYS A 95 -6.99 6.35 5.37
N LEU A 96 -6.48 5.15 5.67
CA LEU A 96 -6.03 4.22 4.63
C LEU A 96 -7.27 3.70 3.89
N ASP A 97 -7.13 3.57 2.57
CA ASP A 97 -8.18 3.16 1.66
C ASP A 97 -7.49 2.47 0.48
N PHE A 98 -7.69 1.16 0.35
CA PHE A 98 -6.98 0.33 -0.62
C PHE A 98 -7.37 0.71 -2.06
N GLU A 99 -8.65 1.02 -2.29
CA GLU A 99 -9.19 1.43 -3.58
C GLU A 99 -8.57 2.73 -4.10
N THR A 100 -8.19 3.65 -3.21
CA THR A 100 -7.56 4.92 -3.57
C THR A 100 -6.03 4.80 -3.63
N VAL A 101 -5.39 4.25 -2.59
CA VAL A 101 -3.92 4.18 -2.48
C VAL A 101 -3.46 2.83 -1.91
N PRO A 102 -3.11 1.86 -2.76
CA PRO A 102 -2.69 0.53 -2.30
C PRO A 102 -1.21 0.47 -1.89
N LEU A 103 -0.40 1.47 -2.22
CA LEU A 103 1.04 1.49 -1.96
C LEU A 103 1.51 2.89 -1.60
N TYR A 104 2.29 2.98 -0.53
CA TYR A 104 3.00 4.19 -0.13
C TYR A 104 4.51 3.98 -0.24
N SER A 105 5.22 5.00 -0.73
CA SER A 105 6.68 5.04 -0.80
C SER A 105 7.19 6.19 0.05
N LEU A 106 7.96 5.90 1.09
CA LEU A 106 8.52 6.90 2.01
C LEU A 106 10.05 6.88 1.94
N VAL A 107 10.68 8.04 1.83
CA VAL A 107 12.14 8.18 1.88
C VAL A 107 12.53 8.69 3.26
N ILE A 108 13.20 7.84 4.03
CA ILE A 108 13.74 8.18 5.35
C ILE A 108 15.16 8.70 5.18
N TYR A 109 15.52 9.73 5.92
CA TYR A 109 16.84 10.34 5.93
C TYR A 109 17.38 10.48 7.35
N ALA A 110 18.67 10.23 7.52
CA ALA A 110 19.38 10.40 8.78
C ALA A 110 20.79 10.97 8.54
N LYS A 111 21.31 11.64 9.57
CA LYS A 111 22.63 12.27 9.58
C LYS A 111 23.31 12.04 10.94
N ASP A 112 24.64 11.90 10.96
CA ASP A 112 25.43 11.79 12.19
C ASP A 112 26.23 13.07 12.50
N SER A 113 26.91 13.02 13.65
CA SER A 113 27.82 14.03 14.16
C SER A 113 29.09 14.21 13.34
N GLN A 114 29.51 13.22 12.54
CA GLN A 114 30.68 13.29 11.67
C GLN A 114 30.34 13.84 10.27
N GLY A 115 29.07 14.17 10.03
CA GLY A 115 28.60 14.83 8.82
C GLY A 115 28.22 13.88 7.70
N ALA A 116 28.26 12.58 7.93
CA ALA A 116 27.84 11.60 6.96
C ALA A 116 26.31 11.41 7.02
N THR A 117 25.74 10.98 5.89
CA THR A 117 24.30 11.02 5.65
C THR A 117 23.86 9.79 4.88
N ALA A 118 22.65 9.30 5.16
CA ALA A 118 22.07 8.18 4.42
C ALA A 118 20.58 8.41 4.26
N SER A 119 20.04 7.79 3.23
CA SER A 119 18.60 7.73 3.01
C SER A 119 18.19 6.36 2.49
N GLN A 120 17.00 5.91 2.86
CA GLN A 120 16.46 4.65 2.40
C GLN A 120 14.96 4.78 2.11
N THR A 121 14.53 4.10 1.06
CA THR A 121 13.10 4.05 0.68
C THR A 121 12.42 2.86 1.35
N ILE A 122 11.26 3.13 1.97
CA ILE A 122 10.34 2.14 2.54
C ILE A 122 9.12 2.05 1.63
N LEU A 123 8.76 0.84 1.22
CA LEU A 123 7.51 0.55 0.52
C LEU A 123 6.51 -0.07 1.48
N ILE A 124 5.32 0.51 1.59
CA ILE A 124 4.27 0.09 2.50
C ILE A 124 3.06 -0.32 1.68
N GLN A 125 2.74 -1.61 1.72
CA GLN A 125 1.58 -2.17 1.04
C GLN A 125 0.36 -2.08 1.95
N ILE A 126 -0.74 -1.58 1.39
CA ILE A 126 -2.04 -1.62 2.03
C ILE A 126 -2.78 -2.88 1.58
N ALA A 127 -3.42 -3.55 2.53
CA ALA A 127 -4.25 -4.71 2.27
C ALA A 127 -5.73 -4.34 2.37
N ASP A 128 -6.46 -4.78 1.35
CA ASP A 128 -7.91 -4.70 1.21
C ASP A 128 -8.63 -5.44 2.35
N VAL A 129 -9.63 -4.78 2.92
CA VAL A 129 -10.62 -5.36 3.81
C VAL A 129 -12.00 -5.19 3.16
N ASN A 130 -12.59 -6.29 2.72
CA ASN A 130 -13.89 -6.30 2.04
C ASN A 130 -14.95 -5.40 2.69
N GLU A 131 -15.30 -4.33 1.98
CA GLU A 131 -16.32 -3.35 2.35
C GLU A 131 -17.64 -3.56 1.56
N PRO A 132 -18.81 -3.15 2.08
CA PRO A 132 -20.04 -3.18 1.31
C PRO A 132 -19.96 -2.24 0.10
N PRO A 133 -20.62 -2.56 -1.03
CA PRO A 133 -20.55 -1.73 -2.22
C PRO A 133 -21.15 -0.33 -1.96
N THR A 134 -20.41 0.71 -2.33
CA THR A 134 -20.91 2.09 -2.29
C THR A 134 -21.43 2.53 -3.66
N PHE A 135 -22.68 3.00 -3.72
CA PHE A 135 -23.26 3.52 -4.96
C PHE A 135 -23.11 5.04 -5.01
N ARG A 136 -22.24 5.54 -5.90
CA ARG A 136 -22.11 6.98 -6.16
C ARG A 136 -22.91 7.36 -7.40
N GLY A 137 -24.03 8.06 -7.23
CA GLY A 137 -24.83 8.59 -8.35
C GLY A 137 -26.11 9.31 -7.90
N ALA A 138 -26.64 10.21 -8.75
CA ALA A 138 -27.88 10.98 -8.49
C ALA A 138 -29.15 10.12 -8.31
N LEU A 139 -29.06 8.81 -8.55
CA LEU A 139 -30.12 7.84 -8.26
C LEU A 139 -30.18 7.43 -6.77
N ALA A 140 -29.15 7.76 -5.97
CA ALA A 140 -29.15 7.49 -4.53
C ALA A 140 -29.92 8.55 -3.71
N GLN A 141 -30.29 9.70 -4.29
CA GLN A 141 -30.92 10.82 -3.59
C GLN A 141 -32.44 10.93 -3.72
N ARG A 142 -33.12 10.00 -4.40
CA ARG A 142 -34.59 9.99 -4.42
C ARG A 142 -35.14 8.93 -3.46
N ASP A 143 -35.04 9.24 -2.17
CA ASP A 143 -36.03 8.78 -1.20
C ASP A 143 -36.34 9.92 -0.22
N GLN A 144 -37.05 10.93 -0.70
CA GLN A 144 -37.85 11.79 0.16
C GLN A 144 -39.29 11.74 -0.34
N GLY A 145 -40.08 10.91 0.36
CA GLY A 145 -41.50 11.08 0.59
C GLY A 145 -42.38 11.42 -0.60
N THR A 146 -43.08 10.41 -1.14
CA THR A 146 -44.53 10.57 -1.33
C THR A 146 -45.18 9.24 -1.02
N GLU A 147 -45.63 9.11 0.22
CA GLU A 147 -46.65 8.14 0.58
C GLU A 147 -47.86 8.39 -0.33
N LEU A 148 -48.03 7.56 -1.37
CA LEU A 148 -49.24 7.58 -2.21
C LEU A 148 -50.37 6.92 -1.42
N SER A 149 -50.90 7.64 -0.43
CA SER A 149 -52.18 7.37 0.19
C SER A 149 -53.31 7.74 -0.78
N SER A 150 -53.50 6.94 -1.83
CA SER A 150 -54.80 6.71 -2.49
C SER A 150 -54.60 5.80 -3.72
N TRP A 151 -54.78 4.49 -3.55
CA TRP A 151 -55.02 3.61 -4.70
C TRP A 151 -56.52 3.62 -5.03
N GLY A 152 -56.93 4.65 -5.78
CA GLY A 152 -58.11 4.58 -6.63
C GLY A 152 -57.93 3.53 -7.72
N LYS A 153 -58.99 2.79 -8.03
CA LYS A 153 -58.94 1.53 -8.79
C LYS A 153 -58.53 1.65 -10.28
N LYS A 154 -57.94 0.53 -10.75
CA LYS A 154 -57.97 -0.13 -12.09
C LYS A 154 -56.85 0.19 -13.11
N GLY A 155 -56.03 -0.83 -13.42
CA GLY A 155 -55.19 -0.93 -14.64
C GLY A 155 -54.04 -1.93 -14.49
N PRO A 156 -53.67 -2.75 -15.50
CA PRO A 156 -53.00 -4.04 -15.31
C PRO A 156 -51.51 -3.94 -14.97
N LEU A 157 -51.06 -4.89 -14.14
CA LEU A 157 -49.70 -5.07 -13.62
C LEU A 157 -48.67 -5.21 -14.76
N GLY A 158 -48.01 -4.10 -15.11
CA GLY A 158 -46.66 -4.15 -15.66
C GLY A 158 -45.64 -4.45 -14.55
N PRO A 159 -44.50 -5.08 -14.85
CA PRO A 159 -43.51 -5.41 -13.83
C PRO A 159 -42.96 -4.12 -13.24
N LYS A 160 -43.38 -3.80 -12.01
CA LYS A 160 -42.69 -2.82 -11.18
C LYS A 160 -41.32 -3.41 -10.89
N CYS A 161 -40.29 -2.89 -11.52
CA CYS A 161 -38.91 -3.13 -11.11
C CYS A 161 -38.73 -2.46 -9.73
N GLY A 162 -39.17 -3.14 -8.67
CA GLY A 162 -38.74 -2.82 -7.32
C GLY A 162 -37.27 -3.22 -7.20
N PHE A 163 -36.41 -2.26 -6.91
CA PHE A 163 -35.04 -2.57 -6.52
C PHE A 163 -35.10 -3.33 -5.19
N CYS A 164 -34.82 -4.63 -5.27
CA CYS A 164 -34.66 -5.48 -4.11
C CYS A 164 -33.23 -5.26 -3.59
N VAL A 165 -33.06 -4.44 -2.55
CA VAL A 165 -31.80 -4.35 -1.80
C VAL A 165 -31.72 -5.60 -0.92
N LEU A 166 -31.29 -6.72 -1.50
CA LEU A 166 -31.05 -7.93 -0.71
C LEU A 166 -29.65 -7.89 -0.13
N GLY A 167 -29.59 -7.81 1.21
CA GLY A 167 -28.44 -8.25 1.98
C GLY A 167 -28.15 -9.75 1.78
N PRO A 168 -27.04 -10.26 2.35
CA PRO A 168 -26.48 -11.54 1.99
C PRO A 168 -27.25 -12.69 2.66
N LEU A 169 -28.45 -13.01 2.17
CA LEU A 169 -29.19 -14.24 2.42
C LEU A 169 -30.35 -14.34 1.41
N CYS A 170 -30.04 -14.63 0.14
CA CYS A 170 -31.03 -15.24 -0.74
C CYS A 170 -30.43 -16.42 -1.49
N SER A 171 -30.67 -17.59 -0.90
CA SER A 171 -30.59 -18.86 -1.59
C SER A 171 -31.87 -19.08 -2.39
N HIS A 172 -31.73 -19.66 -3.58
CA HIS A 172 -32.75 -20.23 -4.47
C HIS A 172 -33.39 -19.37 -5.58
N ARG A 173 -32.89 -19.67 -6.79
CA ARG A 173 -33.64 -20.04 -8.02
C ARG A 173 -34.41 -18.94 -8.74
N VAL A 174 -33.72 -18.30 -9.68
CA VAL A 174 -34.35 -17.56 -10.78
C VAL A 174 -35.00 -18.56 -11.76
N MET A 175 -36.33 -18.60 -11.81
CA MET A 175 -37.09 -19.07 -12.98
C MET A 175 -37.79 -17.87 -13.58
N ALA A 176 -37.19 -17.27 -14.61
CA ALA A 176 -37.86 -16.29 -15.45
C ALA A 176 -38.57 -17.04 -16.58
N VAL A 177 -39.90 -17.19 -16.46
CA VAL A 177 -40.78 -17.58 -17.57
C VAL A 177 -41.31 -16.31 -18.23
N GLY A 178 -40.99 -16.16 -19.52
CA GLY A 178 -41.92 -15.61 -20.51
C GLY A 178 -41.69 -14.17 -20.97
N GLU A 179 -41.06 -14.01 -22.14
CA GLU A 179 -41.35 -12.90 -23.05
C GLU A 179 -41.50 -13.47 -24.47
N ARG A 180 -42.72 -13.42 -25.00
CA ARG A 180 -43.05 -13.83 -26.38
C ARG A 180 -42.46 -12.83 -27.36
N ARG A 181 -41.35 -13.18 -28.02
CA ARG A 181 -41.04 -12.62 -29.35
C ARG A 181 -41.38 -13.65 -30.42
N ARG A 182 -42.38 -13.26 -31.21
CA ARG A 182 -42.85 -13.90 -32.43
C ARG A 182 -41.69 -13.94 -33.43
N ILE A 183 -40.92 -15.02 -33.46
CA ILE A 183 -40.02 -15.35 -34.56
C ILE A 183 -40.81 -16.32 -35.44
N MET A 184 -41.16 -15.90 -36.66
CA MET A 184 -41.62 -16.82 -37.70
C MET A 184 -40.47 -17.78 -38.00
N LEU A 185 -40.57 -19.02 -37.52
CA LEU A 185 -39.77 -20.14 -38.01
C LEU A 185 -40.70 -21.10 -38.73
N THR A 186 -40.43 -21.24 -40.02
CA THR A 186 -41.12 -22.08 -41.00
C THR A 186 -41.21 -23.53 -40.53
N LYS A 187 -42.42 -24.08 -40.59
CA LYS A 187 -42.76 -25.48 -40.36
C LYS A 187 -42.13 -26.37 -41.44
N ARG A 188 -41.21 -27.27 -41.09
CA ARG A 188 -41.01 -28.54 -41.82
C ARG A 188 -41.05 -29.68 -40.81
N MET A 189 -42.17 -30.39 -40.82
CA MET A 189 -42.27 -31.76 -40.29
C MET A 189 -41.29 -32.65 -41.05
N LEU A 190 -40.55 -33.49 -40.34
CA LEU A 190 -40.28 -34.86 -40.78
C LEU A 190 -40.54 -35.78 -39.60
N LYS A 191 -41.48 -36.71 -39.86
CA LYS A 191 -41.90 -37.83 -39.02
C LYS A 191 -40.79 -38.88 -38.96
N GLY A 192 -40.80 -39.69 -37.90
CA GLY A 192 -40.10 -40.96 -37.83
C GLY A 192 -39.70 -41.28 -36.41
#